data_AF-A0AAJ7NCQ8-F1
#
_entry.id   AF-A0AAJ7NCQ8-F1
#
_cell.length_a   1.000
_cell.length_b   1.000
_cell.length_c   1.000
_cell.angle_alpha   90.00
_cell.angle_beta   90.00
_cell.angle_gamma   90.00
#
_symmetry.space_group_name_H-M   'P 1'
#
loop_
_entity.id
_entity.type
_entity.pdbx_description
1 polymer ?
#
loop_
_entity_poly.entity_id
_entity_poly.type
_entity_poly.pdbx_seq_one_letter_code
_entity_poly.pdbx_strand_id
1 'polypeptide(L)'
;MPVFQESCAEQIQAQTIVIIHPGSMYLRMGRASDLNPCTILNAVARRRLPGGLEYKDSLLPPAIPRTKELTQAMEESRLQVSHTLQSCLQSDGRRRYATPPQQIAAFNRRSNAEISSPCSVEWIKTDKDVVVGDDVLSLNPEDNFNVHFPYRRGELNVHSGPGGSLRSVMADLKTIWEYVLTEKMDIPLRDLKHYRAVLIIPDIYNRQYLKELTTLMLCEVGFGACFLLQDHVAATFGAGLGFACVVDVGDQKTSVSCVEDGISHRNTRVRMDYGGGDITQTFFWLLQKCAFPYKSCDPYNKLDALLLNQLKKDFCHVDLNICGSQEKTFVVRKPKQQTEKYTIQVGDECLVAPLSLFQPELFKVSGTHSVHIQKRSMGDPEDPHDENYLRETSRRGMKENLEQTSELQEEASAPIVTGEEEVVVDAVDSAPIALSNRDLDAPRDFVVGPQQLLGLDHAVLQSIDRCPTEDLKRKMYSCVLVVGSGMKFQGIGMWLHNRISLQIPYMYRAEQLDIITQPKEMDPGMTAWKGAAILSCLESAQELWIGRQEWERTGVRVLRERAPFMW
;
A
#
# COMPACT_ATOMS: atom_id res chain seq x y z
N MET A 1 42.76 35.67 -5.52
CA MET A 1 42.00 34.42 -5.28
C MET A 1 41.22 34.12 -6.55
N PRO A 2 41.27 32.91 -7.11
CA PRO A 2 40.36 32.55 -8.18
C PRO A 2 38.95 32.46 -7.60
N VAL A 3 38.05 33.27 -8.15
CA VAL A 3 36.61 33.18 -7.88
C VAL A 3 36.16 31.86 -8.48
N PHE A 4 35.81 30.89 -7.62
CA PHE A 4 35.05 29.73 -8.05
C PHE A 4 33.75 30.27 -8.64
N GLN A 5 33.61 30.20 -9.96
CA GLN A 5 32.29 30.25 -10.58
C GLN A 5 31.56 29.01 -10.10
N GLU A 6 30.65 29.17 -9.14
CA GLU A 6 29.55 28.23 -8.99
C GLU A 6 28.91 28.11 -10.36
N SER A 7 29.08 26.95 -11.01
CA SER A 7 28.28 26.62 -12.18
C SER A 7 26.83 26.75 -11.74
N CYS A 8 26.12 27.72 -12.30
CA CYS A 8 24.68 27.88 -12.10
C CYS A 8 24.05 26.54 -12.49
N ALA A 9 23.75 25.69 -11.50
CA ALA A 9 23.08 24.43 -11.74
C ALA A 9 21.78 24.78 -12.46
N GLU A 10 21.59 24.26 -13.67
CA GLU A 10 20.37 24.53 -14.46
C GLU A 10 19.16 24.28 -13.56
N GLN A 11 18.41 25.35 -13.26
CA GLN A 11 17.21 25.26 -12.43
C GLN A 11 16.25 24.25 -13.07
N ILE A 12 16.01 23.15 -12.36
CA ILE A 12 15.13 22.08 -12.82
C ILE A 12 13.72 22.64 -12.85
N GLN A 13 13.12 22.70 -14.03
CA GLN A 13 11.79 23.25 -14.20
C GLN A 13 10.73 22.19 -13.87
N ALA A 14 9.73 22.55 -13.07
CA ALA A 14 8.66 21.63 -12.66
C ALA A 14 7.90 21.00 -13.85
N GLN A 15 7.86 21.68 -14.99
CA GLN A 15 7.23 21.20 -16.23
C GLN A 15 7.96 20.04 -16.92
N THR A 16 9.24 19.81 -16.58
CA THR A 16 10.05 18.70 -17.10
C THR A 16 10.23 17.57 -16.08
N ILE A 17 9.56 17.65 -14.93
CA ILE A 17 9.53 16.58 -13.93
C ILE A 17 8.20 15.83 -14.04
N VAL A 18 8.25 14.51 -14.24
CA VAL A 18 7.09 13.61 -14.22
C VAL A 18 7.06 12.87 -12.89
N ILE A 19 5.92 12.95 -12.20
CA ILE A 19 5.68 12.22 -10.96
C ILE A 19 4.85 10.97 -11.27
N ILE A 20 5.35 9.81 -10.89
CA ILE A 20 4.75 8.49 -11.13
C ILE A 20 4.38 7.88 -9.78
N HIS A 21 3.09 7.72 -9.52
CA HIS A 21 2.55 7.12 -8.29
C HIS A 21 1.67 5.91 -8.64
N PRO A 22 2.28 4.71 -8.76
CA PRO A 22 1.55 3.49 -9.05
C PRO A 22 0.74 3.03 -7.83
N GLY A 23 -0.42 2.44 -8.07
CA GLY A 23 -1.26 1.82 -7.05
C GLY A 23 -1.91 0.54 -7.57
N SER A 24 -2.47 -0.26 -6.66
CA SER A 24 -3.07 -1.56 -7.04
C SER A 24 -4.26 -1.44 -7.99
N MET A 25 -5.05 -0.37 -7.87
CA MET A 25 -6.21 -0.12 -8.75
C MET A 25 -5.96 1.00 -9.75
N TYR A 26 -5.32 2.09 -9.33
CA TYR A 26 -5.12 3.29 -10.16
C TYR A 26 -3.67 3.73 -10.17
N LEU A 27 -3.19 4.14 -11.34
CA LEU A 27 -1.93 4.86 -11.53
C LEU A 27 -2.24 6.35 -11.53
N ARG A 28 -1.44 7.13 -10.79
CA ARG A 28 -1.48 8.59 -10.82
C ARG A 28 -0.18 9.09 -11.42
N MET A 29 -0.26 9.78 -12.56
CA MET A 29 0.91 10.30 -13.26
C MET A 29 0.63 11.71 -13.78
N GLY A 30 1.63 12.59 -13.73
CA GLY A 30 1.50 13.96 -14.22
C GLY A 30 2.81 14.72 -14.09
N ARG A 31 2.86 15.96 -14.60
CA ARG A 31 4.01 16.85 -14.39
C ARG A 31 3.98 17.40 -12.97
N ALA A 32 5.12 17.74 -12.39
CA ALA A 32 5.17 18.37 -11.07
C ALA A 32 4.45 19.74 -11.04
N SER A 33 4.36 20.41 -12.20
CA SER A 33 3.59 21.65 -12.39
C SER A 33 2.07 21.46 -12.43
N ASP A 34 1.57 20.23 -12.59
CA ASP A 34 0.13 20.00 -12.83
C ASP A 34 -0.69 20.18 -11.53
N LEU A 35 -1.90 20.73 -11.69
CA LEU A 35 -2.82 20.91 -10.57
C LEU A 35 -3.32 19.56 -10.03
N ASN A 36 -3.54 18.56 -10.87
CA ASN A 36 -3.96 17.22 -10.46
C ASN A 36 -3.27 16.19 -11.35
N PRO A 37 -2.94 14.99 -10.84
CA PRO A 37 -2.43 13.92 -11.68
C PRO A 37 -3.52 13.39 -12.63
N CYS A 38 -3.10 12.91 -13.80
CA CYS A 38 -3.91 11.97 -14.57
C CYS A 38 -4.06 10.68 -13.75
N THR A 39 -5.31 10.27 -13.50
CA THR A 39 -5.62 9.05 -12.75
C THR A 39 -6.30 8.07 -13.70
N ILE A 40 -5.66 6.93 -13.97
CA ILE A 40 -6.20 5.89 -14.85
C ILE A 40 -6.17 4.53 -14.15
N LEU A 41 -7.02 3.58 -14.57
CA LEU A 41 -6.92 2.19 -14.11
C LEU A 41 -5.50 1.65 -14.37
N ASN A 42 -4.88 1.06 -13.35
CA ASN A 42 -3.54 0.46 -13.49
C ASN A 42 -3.65 -0.97 -14.04
N ALA A 43 -4.15 -1.09 -15.26
CA ALA A 43 -4.39 -2.36 -15.91
C ALA A 43 -4.04 -2.32 -17.39
N VAL A 44 -3.64 -3.47 -17.90
CA VAL A 44 -3.44 -3.72 -19.33
C VAL A 44 -4.14 -5.01 -19.73
N ALA A 45 -4.79 -4.97 -20.89
CA ALA A 45 -5.33 -6.14 -21.53
C ALA A 45 -4.47 -6.49 -22.76
N ARG A 46 -4.00 -7.74 -22.83
CA ARG A 46 -3.21 -8.26 -23.95
C ARG A 46 -3.98 -9.35 -24.69
N ARG A 47 -3.99 -9.30 -26.01
CA ARG A 47 -4.65 -10.31 -26.85
C ARG A 47 -3.99 -11.66 -26.61
N ARG A 48 -4.81 -12.67 -26.35
CA ARG A 48 -4.41 -14.05 -26.14
C ARG A 48 -3.93 -14.65 -27.45
N LEU A 49 -2.76 -15.30 -27.42
CA LEU A 49 -2.29 -16.10 -28.54
C LEU A 49 -3.17 -17.35 -28.72
N PRO A 50 -3.29 -17.90 -29.96
CA PRO A 50 -4.02 -19.13 -30.20
C PRO A 50 -3.49 -20.27 -29.30
N GLY A 51 -4.39 -20.95 -28.59
CA GLY A 51 -4.04 -22.01 -27.63
C GLY A 51 -3.48 -21.53 -26.29
N GLY A 52 -3.39 -20.21 -26.06
CA GLY A 52 -2.97 -19.65 -24.78
C GLY A 52 -4.01 -19.86 -23.67
N LEU A 53 -3.54 -19.85 -22.41
CA LEU A 53 -4.41 -19.97 -21.25
C LEU A 53 -5.23 -18.69 -21.00
N GLU A 54 -6.42 -18.87 -20.41
CA GLU A 54 -7.23 -17.75 -19.91
C GLU A 54 -6.73 -17.24 -18.57
N TYR A 55 -6.56 -15.91 -18.48
CA TYR A 55 -6.12 -15.23 -17.29
C TYR A 55 -6.76 -13.84 -17.17
N LYS A 56 -7.43 -13.58 -16.04
CA LYS A 56 -8.05 -12.29 -15.75
C LYS A 56 -7.85 -11.98 -14.29
N ASP A 57 -7.01 -10.99 -14.02
CA ASP A 57 -6.88 -10.38 -12.71
C ASP A 57 -8.20 -9.68 -12.29
N SER A 58 -8.68 -9.93 -11.06
CA SER A 58 -9.98 -9.42 -10.58
C SER A 58 -9.91 -7.97 -10.10
N LEU A 59 -10.92 -7.14 -10.36
CA LEU A 59 -10.91 -5.75 -9.87
C LEU A 59 -10.93 -5.68 -8.34
N LEU A 60 -11.84 -6.46 -7.71
CA LEU A 60 -11.92 -6.60 -6.27
C LEU A 60 -11.02 -7.76 -5.79
N PRO A 61 -10.53 -7.71 -4.53
CA PRO A 61 -9.94 -8.88 -3.89
C PRO A 61 -10.88 -10.09 -4.02
N PRO A 62 -10.39 -11.28 -4.41
CA PRO A 62 -11.24 -12.43 -4.66
C PRO A 62 -11.97 -12.86 -3.37
N ALA A 63 -13.28 -13.06 -3.46
CA ALA A 63 -14.05 -13.63 -2.36
C ALA A 63 -13.72 -15.13 -2.21
N ILE A 64 -13.76 -15.65 -0.98
CA ILE A 64 -13.62 -17.10 -0.75
C ILE A 64 -14.98 -17.78 -0.55
N PRO A 65 -15.12 -19.08 -0.90
CA PRO A 65 -16.31 -19.84 -0.59
C PRO A 65 -16.64 -19.79 0.91
N ARG A 66 -17.90 -19.46 1.22
CA ARG A 66 -18.38 -19.31 2.60
C ARG A 66 -18.67 -20.66 3.24
N THR A 67 -17.70 -21.21 3.98
CA THR A 67 -17.96 -22.35 4.88
C THR A 67 -18.86 -21.94 6.04
N LYS A 68 -19.44 -22.91 6.74
CA LYS A 68 -20.31 -22.63 7.89
C LYS A 68 -19.53 -21.95 9.02
N GLU A 69 -18.31 -22.42 9.26
CA GLU A 69 -17.40 -21.92 10.29
C GLU A 69 -16.99 -20.47 10.00
N LEU A 70 -16.61 -20.18 8.75
CA LEU A 70 -16.27 -18.82 8.32
C LEU A 70 -17.48 -17.87 8.47
N THR A 71 -18.66 -18.34 8.05
CA THR A 71 -19.89 -17.54 8.16
C THR A 71 -20.22 -17.22 9.61
N GLN A 72 -20.04 -18.18 10.52
CA GLN A 72 -20.26 -17.98 11.95
C GLN A 72 -19.27 -16.97 12.54
N ALA A 73 -17.97 -17.14 12.28
CA ALA A 73 -16.94 -16.23 12.79
C ALA A 73 -17.16 -14.78 12.32
N MET A 74 -17.50 -14.60 11.04
CA MET A 74 -17.84 -13.28 10.50
C MET A 74 -19.11 -12.70 11.12
N GLU A 75 -20.11 -13.52 11.43
CA GLU A 75 -21.34 -13.08 12.08
C GLU A 75 -21.10 -12.64 13.53
N GLU A 76 -20.29 -13.38 14.28
CA GLU A 76 -19.86 -13.01 15.63
C GLU A 76 -19.12 -11.67 15.60
N SER A 77 -18.19 -11.49 14.66
CA SER A 77 -17.48 -10.23 14.45
C SER A 77 -18.43 -9.08 14.09
N ARG A 78 -19.41 -9.31 13.21
CA ARG A 78 -20.45 -8.33 12.86
C ARG A 78 -21.25 -7.91 14.09
N LEU A 79 -21.65 -8.87 14.94
CA LEU A 79 -22.37 -8.62 16.17
C LEU A 79 -21.55 -7.81 17.18
N GLN A 80 -20.24 -8.06 17.30
CA GLN A 80 -19.34 -7.26 18.14
C GLN A 80 -19.33 -5.78 17.72
N VAL A 81 -19.25 -5.51 16.40
CA VAL A 81 -19.36 -4.14 15.86
C VAL A 81 -20.74 -3.55 16.17
N SER A 82 -21.82 -4.30 15.96
CA SER A 82 -23.18 -3.84 16.31
C SER A 82 -23.33 -3.50 17.80
N HIS A 83 -22.77 -4.30 18.71
CA HIS A 83 -22.80 -4.01 20.14
C HIS A 83 -22.01 -2.76 20.50
N THR A 84 -20.85 -2.55 19.87
CA THR A 84 -20.06 -1.33 20.06
C THR A 84 -20.87 -0.11 19.58
N LEU A 85 -21.49 -0.18 18.41
CA LEU A 85 -22.34 0.89 17.87
C LEU A 85 -23.52 1.22 18.80
N GLN A 86 -24.20 0.22 19.36
CA GLN A 86 -25.31 0.42 20.32
C GLN A 86 -24.86 1.07 21.64
N SER A 87 -23.60 0.91 22.02
CA SER A 87 -23.03 1.57 23.20
C SER A 87 -22.69 3.04 22.96
N CYS A 88 -22.55 3.46 21.70
CA CYS A 88 -22.26 4.84 21.34
C CYS A 88 -23.48 5.76 21.51
N LEU A 89 -23.19 7.02 21.83
CA LEU A 89 -24.19 8.09 21.90
C LEU A 89 -24.26 8.85 20.56
N GLN A 90 -25.47 9.25 20.20
CA GLN A 90 -25.73 10.25 19.16
C GLN A 90 -25.44 11.66 19.70
N SER A 91 -25.39 12.65 18.82
CA SER A 91 -25.15 14.05 19.18
C SER A 91 -26.22 14.63 20.11
N ASP A 92 -27.43 14.06 20.11
CA ASP A 92 -28.54 14.42 21.00
C ASP A 92 -28.47 13.73 22.38
N GLY A 93 -27.41 12.97 22.65
CA GLY A 93 -27.20 12.23 23.90
C GLY A 93 -27.96 10.90 24.01
N ARG A 94 -28.77 10.52 23.00
CA ARG A 94 -29.47 9.24 23.01
C ARG A 94 -28.53 8.12 22.58
N ARG A 95 -28.73 6.92 23.13
CA ARG A 95 -28.03 5.72 22.65
C ARG A 95 -28.47 5.37 21.24
N ARG A 96 -27.53 4.91 20.43
CA ARG A 96 -27.83 4.37 19.11
C ARG A 96 -28.62 3.07 19.26
N TYR A 97 -29.61 2.85 18.41
CA TYR A 97 -30.33 1.58 18.31
C TYR A 97 -29.92 0.85 17.02
N ALA A 98 -29.89 -0.49 17.07
CA ALA A 98 -29.53 -1.26 15.87
C ALA A 98 -30.69 -1.34 14.88
N THR A 99 -30.34 -1.46 13.61
CA THR A 99 -31.26 -1.74 12.51
C THR A 99 -31.03 -3.18 12.03
N PRO A 100 -31.84 -4.16 12.46
CA PRO A 100 -31.61 -5.56 12.13
C PRO A 100 -31.73 -5.84 10.63
N PRO A 101 -30.85 -6.67 10.04
CA PRO A 101 -30.92 -7.03 8.62
C PRO A 101 -32.28 -7.61 8.19
N GLN A 102 -32.98 -8.32 9.09
CA GLN A 102 -34.28 -8.93 8.80
C GLN A 102 -35.38 -7.89 8.53
N GLN A 103 -35.32 -6.75 9.23
CA GLN A 103 -36.27 -5.65 9.06
C GLN A 103 -36.16 -5.06 7.65
N ILE A 104 -34.93 -4.81 7.22
CA ILE A 104 -34.59 -4.25 5.91
C ILE A 104 -34.87 -5.28 4.78
N ALA A 105 -34.52 -6.55 5.02
CA ALA A 105 -34.66 -7.61 4.02
C ALA A 105 -36.11 -7.84 3.56
N ALA A 106 -37.11 -7.54 4.40
CA ALA A 106 -38.51 -7.65 4.02
C ALA A 106 -38.91 -6.69 2.90
N PHE A 107 -38.39 -5.46 2.92
CA PHE A 107 -38.56 -4.48 1.84
C PHE A 107 -37.74 -4.89 0.61
N ASN A 108 -36.46 -5.17 0.79
CA ASN A 108 -35.53 -5.46 -0.31
C ASN A 108 -35.91 -6.71 -1.13
N ARG A 109 -36.51 -7.73 -0.51
CA ARG A 109 -37.02 -8.91 -1.25
C ARG A 109 -38.15 -8.58 -2.23
N ARG A 110 -38.92 -7.52 -1.97
CA ARG A 110 -40.04 -7.08 -2.81
C ARG A 110 -39.64 -6.01 -3.82
N SER A 111 -38.43 -5.46 -3.69
CA SER A 111 -37.92 -4.46 -4.62
C SER A 111 -37.52 -5.12 -5.92
N ASN A 112 -38.20 -4.75 -7.00
CA ASN A 112 -37.93 -5.20 -8.36
C ASN A 112 -37.30 -4.05 -9.16
N ALA A 113 -36.56 -4.41 -10.22
CA ALA A 113 -35.97 -3.43 -11.11
C ALA A 113 -37.03 -2.60 -11.84
N GLU A 114 -36.88 -1.28 -11.82
CA GLU A 114 -37.49 -0.35 -12.76
C GLU A 114 -36.67 -0.42 -14.06
N ILE A 115 -37.23 -1.08 -15.08
CA ILE A 115 -36.58 -1.25 -16.39
C ILE A 115 -36.80 0.02 -17.21
N SER A 116 -35.70 0.60 -17.69
CA SER A 116 -35.70 1.76 -18.58
C SER A 116 -35.13 1.41 -19.96
N SER A 117 -35.02 2.41 -20.85
CA SER A 117 -34.51 2.23 -22.21
C SER A 117 -33.16 1.50 -22.23
N PRO A 118 -32.89 0.74 -23.32
CA PRO A 118 -31.64 -0.02 -23.45
C PRO A 118 -30.45 0.92 -23.32
N CYS A 119 -29.40 0.44 -22.64
CA CYS A 119 -28.17 1.20 -22.50
C CYS A 119 -27.55 1.39 -23.90
N SER A 120 -27.35 2.64 -24.32
CA SER A 120 -26.76 2.98 -25.62
C SER A 120 -25.25 2.70 -25.70
N VAL A 121 -24.63 2.29 -24.60
CA VAL A 121 -23.21 2.00 -24.52
C VAL A 121 -22.94 0.63 -25.13
N GLU A 122 -22.07 0.59 -26.13
CA GLU A 122 -21.58 -0.65 -26.74
C GLU A 122 -20.19 -1.03 -26.23
N TRP A 123 -19.86 -2.32 -26.31
CA TRP A 123 -18.49 -2.78 -26.14
C TRP A 123 -17.60 -2.25 -27.26
N ILE A 124 -16.38 -1.81 -26.92
CA ILE A 124 -15.42 -1.36 -27.90
C ILE A 124 -14.94 -2.56 -28.72
N LYS A 125 -15.03 -2.46 -30.04
CA LYS A 125 -14.33 -3.38 -30.96
C LYS A 125 -12.98 -2.78 -31.27
N THR A 126 -11.91 -3.53 -31.02
CA THR A 126 -10.55 -3.08 -31.27
C THR A 126 -9.74 -4.16 -31.99
N ASP A 127 -9.05 -3.72 -33.04
CA ASP A 127 -8.08 -4.54 -33.76
C ASP A 127 -6.69 -4.52 -33.08
N LYS A 128 -6.50 -3.65 -32.08
CA LYS A 128 -5.24 -3.58 -31.32
C LYS A 128 -5.04 -4.84 -30.48
N ASP A 129 -3.79 -5.24 -30.30
CA ASP A 129 -3.42 -6.37 -29.44
C ASP A 129 -3.25 -5.98 -27.96
N VAL A 130 -3.24 -4.68 -27.68
CA VAL A 130 -3.02 -4.13 -26.35
C VAL A 130 -4.03 -3.02 -26.11
N VAL A 131 -4.64 -3.04 -24.93
CA VAL A 131 -5.59 -2.03 -24.44
C VAL A 131 -5.19 -1.67 -23.02
N VAL A 132 -5.15 -0.38 -22.70
CA VAL A 132 -4.58 0.13 -21.45
C VAL A 132 -5.61 0.96 -20.71
N GLY A 133 -5.55 0.92 -19.38
CA GLY A 133 -6.29 1.85 -18.54
C GLY A 133 -7.79 1.61 -18.56
N ASP A 134 -8.55 2.70 -18.50
CA ASP A 134 -10.01 2.64 -18.39
C ASP A 134 -10.67 1.96 -19.61
N ASP A 135 -9.99 1.95 -20.77
CA ASP A 135 -10.46 1.28 -21.99
C ASP A 135 -10.59 -0.24 -21.80
N VAL A 136 -9.85 -0.84 -20.85
CA VAL A 136 -9.98 -2.26 -20.47
C VAL A 136 -11.38 -2.56 -19.93
N LEU A 137 -12.03 -1.59 -19.26
CA LEU A 137 -13.37 -1.74 -18.71
C LEU A 137 -14.42 -1.85 -19.81
N SER A 138 -14.14 -1.31 -20.99
CA SER A 138 -15.02 -1.27 -22.15
C SER A 138 -14.85 -2.45 -23.12
N LEU A 139 -13.96 -3.40 -22.81
CA LEU A 139 -13.81 -4.64 -23.58
C LEU A 139 -14.94 -5.63 -23.32
N ASN A 140 -15.35 -6.40 -24.32
CA ASN A 140 -16.30 -7.48 -24.10
C ASN A 140 -15.61 -8.61 -23.29
N PRO A 141 -16.20 -9.12 -22.19
CA PRO A 141 -15.63 -10.23 -21.42
C PRO A 141 -15.33 -11.49 -22.23
N GLU A 142 -16.06 -11.71 -23.33
CA GLU A 142 -15.91 -12.84 -24.24
C GLU A 142 -14.76 -12.67 -25.25
N ASP A 143 -14.17 -11.47 -25.35
CA ASP A 143 -13.05 -11.25 -26.25
C ASP A 143 -11.78 -11.97 -25.76
N ASN A 144 -10.92 -12.33 -26.70
CA ASN A 144 -9.68 -13.06 -26.45
C ASN A 144 -8.59 -12.17 -25.86
N PHE A 145 -8.83 -11.57 -24.69
CA PHE A 145 -7.86 -10.80 -23.93
C PHE A 145 -7.58 -11.43 -22.57
N ASN A 146 -6.31 -11.37 -22.16
CA ASN A 146 -5.91 -11.51 -20.76
C ASN A 146 -5.82 -10.13 -20.12
N VAL A 147 -6.30 -9.99 -18.89
CA VAL A 147 -6.27 -8.73 -18.15
C VAL A 147 -5.28 -8.86 -17.00
N HIS A 148 -4.35 -7.93 -16.92
CA HIS A 148 -3.27 -7.90 -15.94
C HIS A 148 -3.29 -6.58 -15.16
N PHE A 149 -3.16 -6.69 -13.84
CA PHE A 149 -2.93 -5.57 -12.93
C PHE A 149 -1.50 -5.70 -12.39
N PRO A 150 -0.57 -4.83 -12.79
CA PRO A 150 0.83 -4.99 -12.43
C PRO A 150 1.14 -4.84 -10.94
N TYR A 151 0.21 -4.25 -10.17
CA TYR A 151 0.33 -4.10 -8.72
C TYR A 151 -0.82 -4.80 -7.98
N ARG A 152 -0.49 -5.53 -6.92
CA ARG A 152 -1.44 -6.16 -6.00
C ARG A 152 -0.99 -6.00 -4.56
N ARG A 153 -1.91 -5.62 -3.67
CA ARG A 153 -1.66 -5.46 -2.22
C ARG A 153 -0.36 -4.68 -1.88
N GLY A 154 -0.04 -3.66 -2.67
CA GLY A 154 1.14 -2.81 -2.47
C GLY A 154 2.46 -3.34 -3.02
N GLU A 155 2.48 -4.46 -3.76
CA GLU A 155 3.66 -5.00 -4.43
C GLU A 155 3.41 -5.24 -5.92
N LEU A 156 4.50 -5.55 -6.65
CA LEU A 156 4.40 -6.06 -8.01
C LEU A 156 3.67 -7.41 -8.02
N ASN A 157 2.74 -7.57 -8.96
CA ASN A 157 1.87 -8.74 -9.07
C ASN A 157 2.59 -9.94 -9.71
N VAL A 158 3.59 -10.48 -9.02
CA VAL A 158 4.35 -11.65 -9.46
C VAL A 158 3.62 -12.94 -9.04
N HIS A 159 3.33 -13.83 -10.00
CA HIS A 159 2.62 -15.09 -9.78
C HIS A 159 2.95 -16.14 -10.85
N SER A 160 2.51 -17.38 -10.65
CA SER A 160 2.80 -18.50 -11.57
C SER A 160 1.96 -18.53 -12.85
N GLY A 161 0.80 -17.85 -12.85
CA GLY A 161 -0.07 -17.74 -14.02
C GLY A 161 0.49 -16.88 -15.17
N PRO A 162 -0.18 -16.86 -16.35
CA PRO A 162 0.21 -16.03 -17.49
C PRO A 162 0.40 -14.56 -17.12
N GLY A 163 1.51 -13.96 -17.57
CA GLY A 163 1.83 -12.55 -17.26
C GLY A 163 2.43 -12.30 -15.87
N GLY A 164 2.54 -13.33 -15.02
CA GLY A 164 3.00 -13.17 -13.64
C GLY A 164 4.51 -13.20 -13.42
N SER A 165 5.34 -13.37 -14.46
CA SER A 165 6.80 -13.27 -14.30
C SER A 165 7.20 -11.82 -14.05
N LEU A 166 8.27 -11.58 -13.30
CA LEU A 166 8.77 -10.21 -13.04
C LEU A 166 8.97 -9.41 -14.34
N ARG A 167 9.53 -10.05 -15.37
CA ARG A 167 9.73 -9.44 -16.69
C ARG A 167 8.41 -9.09 -17.40
N SER A 168 7.41 -9.96 -17.29
CA SER A 168 6.07 -9.69 -17.83
C SER A 168 5.41 -8.49 -17.14
N VAL A 169 5.50 -8.45 -15.80
CA VAL A 169 4.99 -7.32 -15.00
C VAL A 169 5.69 -6.02 -15.37
N MET A 170 7.02 -6.03 -15.56
CA MET A 170 7.77 -4.85 -16.02
C MET A 170 7.35 -4.40 -17.43
N ALA A 171 7.15 -5.34 -18.35
CA ALA A 171 6.67 -5.03 -19.70
C ALA A 171 5.26 -4.42 -19.68
N ASP A 172 4.39 -4.88 -18.77
CA ASP A 172 3.07 -4.31 -18.55
C ASP A 172 3.16 -2.88 -17.98
N LEU A 173 3.99 -2.65 -16.97
CA LEU A 173 4.25 -1.31 -16.44
C LEU A 173 4.78 -0.37 -17.51
N LYS A 174 5.76 -0.81 -18.30
CA LYS A 174 6.29 -0.06 -19.44
C LYS A 174 5.17 0.37 -20.38
N THR A 175 4.35 -0.59 -20.79
CA THR A 175 3.23 -0.37 -21.72
C THR A 175 2.23 0.65 -21.17
N ILE A 176 1.88 0.54 -19.88
CA ILE A 176 0.95 1.46 -19.23
C ILE A 176 1.56 2.86 -19.14
N TRP A 177 2.83 2.98 -18.75
CA TRP A 177 3.49 4.27 -18.57
C TRP A 177 3.71 4.98 -19.91
N GLU A 178 4.16 4.27 -20.93
CA GLU A 178 4.29 4.81 -22.29
C GLU A 178 2.95 5.32 -22.82
N TYR A 179 1.87 4.55 -22.63
CA TYR A 179 0.52 4.99 -23.01
C TYR A 179 0.09 6.27 -22.30
N VAL A 180 0.35 6.41 -20.99
CA VAL A 180 -0.01 7.64 -20.27
C VAL A 180 0.83 8.82 -20.74
N LEU A 181 2.13 8.62 -20.93
CA LEU A 181 3.04 9.66 -21.41
C LEU A 181 2.63 10.16 -22.80
N THR A 182 2.32 9.28 -23.74
CA THR A 182 1.95 9.68 -25.11
C THR A 182 0.49 10.11 -25.22
N GLU A 183 -0.46 9.28 -24.79
CA GLU A 183 -1.89 9.47 -25.08
C GLU A 183 -2.60 10.40 -24.09
N LYS A 184 -2.08 10.55 -22.86
CA LYS A 184 -2.72 11.37 -21.82
C LYS A 184 -1.94 12.64 -21.51
N MET A 185 -0.61 12.61 -21.60
CA MET A 185 0.24 13.74 -21.26
C MET A 185 0.84 14.46 -22.47
N ASP A 186 0.70 13.92 -23.68
CA ASP A 186 1.25 14.46 -24.92
C ASP A 186 2.78 14.68 -24.84
N ILE A 187 3.49 13.68 -24.29
CA ILE A 187 4.96 13.65 -24.20
C ILE A 187 5.48 12.55 -25.14
N PRO A 188 6.12 12.91 -26.27
CA PRO A 188 6.76 11.93 -27.13
C PRO A 188 7.91 11.22 -26.40
N LEU A 189 7.97 9.89 -26.50
CA LEU A 189 8.98 9.08 -25.79
C LEU A 189 10.42 9.48 -26.12
N ARG A 190 10.68 9.93 -27.35
CA ARG A 190 12.00 10.41 -27.80
C ARG A 190 12.53 11.64 -27.02
N ASP A 191 11.62 12.40 -26.41
CA ASP A 191 11.94 13.62 -25.69
C ASP A 191 12.20 13.36 -24.20
N LEU A 192 11.94 12.14 -23.70
CA LEU A 192 12.07 11.78 -22.28
C LEU A 192 13.49 11.94 -21.72
N LYS A 193 14.51 11.94 -22.57
CA LYS A 193 15.89 12.30 -22.18
C LYS A 193 16.00 13.71 -21.59
N HIS A 194 15.05 14.60 -21.88
CA HIS A 194 14.94 15.95 -21.34
C HIS A 194 14.00 16.04 -20.13
N TYR A 195 13.32 14.95 -19.79
CA TYR A 195 12.45 14.84 -18.62
C TYR A 195 13.15 14.07 -17.51
N ARG A 196 12.72 14.33 -16.28
CA ARG A 196 13.12 13.58 -15.09
C ARG A 196 11.91 12.92 -14.45
N ALA A 197 12.09 11.79 -13.79
CA ALA A 197 11.00 11.04 -13.16
C ALA A 197 11.18 10.90 -11.65
N VAL A 198 10.12 11.14 -10.88
CA VAL A 198 10.05 10.73 -9.48
C VAL A 198 9.10 9.55 -9.37
N LEU A 199 9.61 8.40 -8.94
CA LEU A 199 8.79 7.24 -8.65
C LEU A 199 8.45 7.19 -7.17
N ILE A 200 7.16 7.28 -6.87
CA ILE A 200 6.68 7.02 -5.52
C ILE A 200 6.67 5.51 -5.27
N ILE A 201 7.34 5.09 -4.20
CA ILE A 201 7.50 3.70 -3.80
C ILE A 201 6.81 3.45 -2.46
N PRO A 202 6.37 2.22 -2.17
CA PRO A 202 5.83 1.89 -0.85
C PRO A 202 6.89 2.05 0.26
N ASP A 203 6.45 2.45 1.45
CA ASP A 203 7.35 2.59 2.60
C ASP A 203 8.01 1.25 3.04
N ILE A 204 7.29 0.15 2.84
CA ILE A 204 7.83 -1.22 2.89
C ILE A 204 8.09 -1.67 1.45
N TYR A 205 9.37 -1.75 1.08
CA TYR A 205 9.78 -2.01 -0.29
C TYR A 205 10.64 -3.26 -0.44
N ASN A 206 10.66 -3.80 -1.66
CA ASN A 206 11.55 -4.87 -2.09
C ASN A 206 12.67 -4.28 -2.96
N ARG A 207 13.92 -4.40 -2.51
CA ARG A 207 15.10 -3.85 -3.19
C ARG A 207 15.25 -4.36 -4.64
N GLN A 208 14.97 -5.64 -4.90
CA GLN A 208 15.02 -6.18 -6.26
C GLN A 208 14.01 -5.48 -7.17
N TYR A 209 12.79 -5.27 -6.69
CA TYR A 209 11.76 -4.58 -7.48
C TYR A 209 12.14 -3.13 -7.74
N LEU A 210 12.69 -2.43 -6.76
CA LEU A 210 13.16 -1.05 -6.94
C LEU A 210 14.30 -0.95 -7.96
N LYS A 211 15.25 -1.89 -7.95
CA LYS A 211 16.31 -1.98 -8.95
C LYS A 211 15.75 -2.13 -10.37
N GLU A 212 14.81 -3.05 -10.57
CA GLU A 212 14.18 -3.25 -11.87
C GLU A 212 13.34 -2.03 -12.30
N LEU A 213 12.63 -1.38 -11.37
CA LEU A 213 11.85 -0.17 -11.66
C LEU A 213 12.75 1.02 -12.03
N THR A 214 13.89 1.19 -11.37
CA THR A 214 14.90 2.20 -11.74
C THR A 214 15.45 1.94 -13.13
N THR A 215 15.76 0.67 -13.43
CA THR A 215 16.20 0.25 -14.77
C THR A 215 15.13 0.51 -15.82
N LEU A 216 13.87 0.20 -15.52
CA LEU A 216 12.73 0.48 -16.39
C LEU A 216 12.62 1.98 -16.70
N MET A 217 12.72 2.85 -15.70
CA MET A 217 12.63 4.31 -15.92
C MET A 217 13.77 4.86 -16.77
N LEU A 218 15.02 4.52 -16.45
CA LEU A 218 16.21 5.13 -17.06
C LEU A 218 16.60 4.47 -18.39
N CYS A 219 16.58 3.14 -18.46
CA CYS A 219 17.13 2.39 -19.59
C CYS A 219 16.05 2.02 -20.61
N GLU A 220 14.85 1.67 -20.18
CA GLU A 220 13.80 1.16 -21.08
C GLU A 220 12.79 2.23 -21.54
N VAL A 221 12.28 3.05 -20.61
CA VAL A 221 11.37 4.17 -20.90
C VAL A 221 12.17 5.38 -21.40
N GLY A 222 13.34 5.63 -20.80
CA GLY A 222 14.32 6.59 -21.32
C GLY A 222 14.28 7.98 -20.68
N PHE A 223 13.86 8.10 -19.42
CA PHE A 223 14.02 9.35 -18.68
C PHE A 223 15.49 9.74 -18.53
N GLY A 224 15.79 11.04 -18.59
CA GLY A 224 17.16 11.56 -18.44
C GLY A 224 17.73 11.33 -17.04
N ALA A 225 16.87 11.44 -16.02
CA ALA A 225 17.21 11.13 -14.63
C ALA A 225 15.97 10.70 -13.84
N CYS A 226 16.16 10.02 -12.72
CA CYS A 226 15.08 9.70 -11.80
C CYS A 226 15.55 9.63 -10.34
N PHE A 227 14.61 9.69 -9.40
CA PHE A 227 14.84 9.22 -8.03
C PHE A 227 13.59 8.56 -7.45
N LEU A 228 13.78 7.83 -6.35
CA LEU A 228 12.72 7.09 -5.65
C LEU A 228 12.31 7.84 -4.39
N LEU A 229 11.01 7.92 -4.10
CA LEU A 229 10.50 8.59 -2.91
C LEU A 229 9.46 7.72 -2.19
N GLN A 230 9.61 7.51 -0.89
CA GLN A 230 8.65 6.72 -0.11
C GLN A 230 7.30 7.44 -0.02
N ASP A 231 6.19 6.71 -0.19
CA ASP A 231 4.82 7.22 -0.24
C ASP A 231 4.40 7.98 1.02
N HIS A 232 4.84 7.54 2.20
CA HIS A 232 4.52 8.20 3.47
C HIS A 232 5.30 9.50 3.67
N VAL A 233 6.57 9.53 3.23
CA VAL A 233 7.36 10.76 3.19
C VAL A 233 6.74 11.73 2.20
N ALA A 234 6.39 11.26 0.99
CA ALA A 234 5.67 12.09 0.03
C ALA A 234 4.35 12.62 0.60
N ALA A 235 3.62 11.83 1.39
CA ALA A 235 2.38 12.28 2.03
C ALA A 235 2.58 13.43 3.03
N THR A 236 3.66 13.41 3.85
CA THR A 236 3.92 14.51 4.80
C THR A 236 4.27 15.81 4.08
N PHE A 237 5.09 15.76 3.02
CA PHE A 237 5.34 16.93 2.16
C PHE A 237 4.06 17.47 1.53
N GLY A 238 3.17 16.59 1.04
CA GLY A 238 1.90 16.99 0.45
C GLY A 238 0.96 17.66 1.45
N ALA A 239 0.93 17.15 2.68
CA ALA A 239 0.17 17.73 3.78
C ALA A 239 0.82 19.00 4.36
N GLY A 240 2.11 19.23 4.12
CA GLY A 240 2.87 20.33 4.72
C GLY A 240 3.18 20.09 6.20
N LEU A 241 3.43 18.84 6.58
CA LEU A 241 3.73 18.43 7.95
C LEU A 241 5.20 18.03 8.06
N GLY A 242 5.91 18.56 9.06
CA GLY A 242 7.29 18.15 9.36
C GLY A 242 7.38 16.75 10.00
N PHE A 243 6.31 16.34 10.69
CA PHE A 243 6.17 15.00 11.26
C PHE A 243 4.70 14.54 11.23
N ALA A 244 4.49 13.22 11.14
CA ALA A 244 3.19 12.59 11.33
C ALA A 244 3.33 11.07 11.46
N CYS A 245 2.41 10.43 12.20
CA CYS A 245 2.09 9.03 12.00
C CYS A 245 1.20 8.93 10.76
N VAL A 246 1.74 8.48 9.64
CA VAL A 246 1.05 8.40 8.36
C VAL A 246 0.31 7.06 8.25
N VAL A 247 -0.96 7.13 7.89
CA VAL A 247 -1.85 5.99 7.64
C VAL A 247 -2.35 6.08 6.21
N ASP A 248 -1.82 5.26 5.32
CA ASP A 248 -2.30 5.17 3.93
C ASP A 248 -3.23 3.97 3.75
N VAL A 249 -4.52 4.25 3.58
CA VAL A 249 -5.54 3.24 3.24
C VAL A 249 -5.78 3.26 1.73
N GLY A 250 -5.22 2.28 1.03
CA GLY A 250 -5.40 2.06 -0.40
C GLY A 250 -6.61 1.19 -0.72
N ASP A 251 -6.67 0.69 -1.97
CA ASP A 251 -7.72 -0.26 -2.37
C ASP A 251 -7.46 -1.68 -1.83
N GLN A 252 -6.22 -2.17 -1.85
CA GLN A 252 -5.90 -3.56 -1.48
C GLN A 252 -4.89 -3.69 -0.33
N LYS A 253 -4.41 -2.57 0.19
CA LYS A 253 -3.45 -2.52 1.30
C LYS A 253 -3.73 -1.32 2.18
N THR A 254 -3.33 -1.46 3.43
CA THR A 254 -3.27 -0.37 4.41
C THR A 254 -1.87 -0.36 5.00
N SER A 255 -1.24 0.80 5.09
CA SER A 255 0.12 0.91 5.61
C SER A 255 0.21 2.02 6.64
N VAL A 256 1.03 1.81 7.67
CA VAL A 256 1.30 2.78 8.73
C VAL A 256 2.80 2.94 8.93
N SER A 257 3.27 4.17 9.07
CA SER A 257 4.64 4.48 9.50
C SER A 257 4.70 5.84 10.20
N CYS A 258 5.74 6.05 11.01
CA CYS A 258 6.04 7.33 11.62
C CYS A 258 7.11 8.04 10.79
N VAL A 259 6.81 9.27 10.35
CA VAL A 259 7.70 10.11 9.54
C VAL A 259 8.06 11.37 10.30
N GLU A 260 9.35 11.67 10.41
CA GLU A 260 9.89 12.93 10.94
C GLU A 260 11.00 13.44 10.03
N ASP A 261 10.98 14.75 9.72
CA ASP A 261 12.02 15.45 8.96
C ASP A 261 12.38 14.77 7.62
N GLY A 262 11.36 14.25 6.94
CA GLY A 262 11.49 13.58 5.64
C GLY A 262 11.97 12.13 5.71
N ILE A 263 12.06 11.53 6.91
CA ILE A 263 12.53 10.16 7.12
C ILE A 263 11.40 9.31 7.70
N SER A 264 11.04 8.21 7.02
CA SER A 264 10.20 7.17 7.63
C SER A 264 11.03 6.26 8.53
N HIS A 265 10.64 6.14 9.80
CA HIS A 265 11.35 5.28 10.76
C HIS A 265 11.08 3.80 10.50
N ARG A 266 12.12 3.06 10.10
CA ARG A 266 12.06 1.64 9.70
C ARG A 266 11.30 0.73 10.66
N ASN A 267 11.49 0.91 11.97
CA ASN A 267 10.88 0.04 12.99
C ASN A 267 9.37 0.28 13.14
N THR A 268 8.84 1.40 12.65
CA THR A 268 7.43 1.77 12.77
C THR A 268 6.59 1.27 11.60
N ARG A 269 7.24 0.82 10.52
CA ARG A 269 6.58 0.49 9.26
C ARG A 269 5.81 -0.82 9.37
N VAL A 270 4.53 -0.78 9.01
CA VAL A 270 3.67 -1.95 8.87
C VAL A 270 2.77 -1.82 7.66
N ARG A 271 2.58 -2.92 6.92
CA ARG A 271 1.59 -3.04 5.85
C ARG A 271 0.68 -4.22 6.15
N MET A 272 -0.62 -3.98 6.07
CA MET A 272 -1.67 -4.97 6.20
C MET A 272 -2.33 -5.15 4.84
N ASP A 273 -2.59 -6.40 4.48
CA ASP A 273 -3.07 -6.79 3.16
C ASP A 273 -4.56 -6.51 2.92
N TYR A 274 -5.19 -5.57 3.62
CA TYR A 274 -6.60 -5.18 3.39
C TYR A 274 -6.73 -3.70 3.04
N GLY A 275 -7.78 -3.34 2.30
CA GLY A 275 -8.11 -1.95 1.99
C GLY A 275 -9.56 -1.74 1.53
N GLY A 276 -9.78 -0.69 0.73
CA GLY A 276 -11.10 -0.31 0.22
C GLY A 276 -11.83 -1.39 -0.61
N GLY A 277 -11.10 -2.28 -1.26
CA GLY A 277 -11.62 -3.43 -2.01
C GLY A 277 -12.16 -4.51 -1.07
N ASP A 278 -11.49 -4.79 0.04
CA ASP A 278 -11.98 -5.71 1.07
C ASP A 278 -13.20 -5.13 1.78
N ILE A 279 -13.24 -3.81 2.03
CA ILE A 279 -14.45 -3.13 2.52
C ILE A 279 -15.61 -3.30 1.53
N THR A 280 -15.33 -3.26 0.23
CA THR A 280 -16.35 -3.47 -0.82
C THR A 280 -16.91 -4.89 -0.77
N GLN A 281 -16.05 -5.90 -0.59
CA GLN A 281 -16.48 -7.29 -0.46
C GLN A 281 -17.28 -7.54 0.82
N THR A 282 -16.84 -6.98 1.95
CA THR A 282 -17.59 -7.01 3.21
C THR A 282 -18.94 -6.33 3.06
N PHE A 283 -19.00 -5.18 2.39
CA PHE A 283 -20.25 -4.46 2.15
C PHE A 283 -21.21 -5.28 1.28
N PHE A 284 -20.71 -5.89 0.20
CA PHE A 284 -21.52 -6.77 -0.64
C PHE A 284 -22.09 -7.97 0.15
N TRP A 285 -21.27 -8.60 0.99
CA TRP A 285 -21.72 -9.67 1.89
C TRP A 285 -22.85 -9.20 2.82
N LEU A 286 -22.71 -8.01 3.43
CA LEU A 286 -23.74 -7.43 4.29
C LEU A 286 -25.03 -7.11 3.51
N LEU A 287 -24.92 -6.51 2.32
CA LEU A 287 -26.05 -6.23 1.45
C LEU A 287 -26.82 -7.52 1.09
N GLN A 288 -26.10 -8.62 0.81
CA GLN A 288 -26.73 -9.92 0.55
C GLN A 288 -27.53 -10.43 1.75
N LYS A 289 -27.06 -10.20 2.99
CA LYS A 289 -27.83 -10.52 4.21
C LYS A 289 -29.08 -9.67 4.35
N CYS A 290 -29.04 -8.41 3.89
CA CYS A 290 -30.19 -7.52 3.76
C CYS A 290 -31.03 -7.80 2.50
N ALA A 291 -30.85 -8.96 1.86
CA ALA A 291 -31.56 -9.40 0.66
C ALA A 291 -31.38 -8.47 -0.57
N PHE A 292 -30.16 -7.98 -0.82
CA PHE A 292 -29.76 -7.14 -1.97
C PHE A 292 -30.56 -7.46 -3.24
N PRO A 293 -31.28 -6.49 -3.82
CA PRO A 293 -32.30 -6.76 -4.84
C PRO A 293 -31.70 -7.22 -6.18
N TYR A 294 -30.49 -6.78 -6.52
CA TYR A 294 -29.80 -7.21 -7.74
C TYR A 294 -29.16 -8.60 -7.56
N LYS A 295 -29.94 -9.65 -7.85
CA LYS A 295 -29.60 -11.06 -7.54
C LYS A 295 -28.49 -11.65 -8.40
N SER A 296 -28.33 -11.17 -9.63
CA SER A 296 -27.30 -11.63 -10.57
C SER A 296 -25.98 -10.86 -10.45
N CYS A 297 -25.82 -10.05 -9.39
CA CYS A 297 -24.57 -9.33 -9.13
C CYS A 297 -23.42 -10.31 -8.91
N ASP A 298 -22.38 -10.20 -9.73
CA ASP A 298 -21.17 -11.01 -9.63
C ASP A 298 -19.94 -10.13 -9.33
N PRO A 299 -19.28 -10.25 -8.15
CA PRO A 299 -18.11 -9.43 -7.84
C PRO A 299 -16.88 -9.75 -8.72
N TYR A 300 -16.87 -10.85 -9.47
CA TYR A 300 -15.82 -11.14 -10.46
C TYR A 300 -16.08 -10.47 -11.81
N ASN A 301 -17.31 -10.06 -12.10
CA ASN A 301 -17.64 -9.25 -13.25
C ASN A 301 -17.15 -7.81 -13.03
N LYS A 302 -16.35 -7.28 -13.95
CA LYS A 302 -15.74 -5.94 -13.81
C LYS A 302 -16.75 -4.79 -13.64
N LEU A 303 -17.90 -4.84 -14.31
CA LEU A 303 -18.90 -3.76 -14.21
C LEU A 303 -19.65 -3.83 -12.88
N ASP A 304 -19.98 -5.04 -12.43
CA ASP A 304 -20.60 -5.25 -11.12
C ASP A 304 -19.62 -4.92 -9.98
N ALA A 305 -18.33 -5.25 -10.12
CA ALA A 305 -17.27 -4.84 -9.20
C ALA A 305 -17.16 -3.30 -9.05
N LEU A 306 -17.22 -2.58 -10.18
CA LEU A 306 -17.23 -1.11 -10.18
C LEU A 306 -18.49 -0.55 -9.53
N LEU A 307 -19.67 -1.15 -9.82
CA LEU A 307 -20.92 -0.79 -9.16
C LEU A 307 -20.80 -0.98 -7.65
N LEU A 308 -20.34 -2.14 -7.16
CA LEU A 308 -20.18 -2.40 -5.73
C LEU A 308 -19.23 -1.39 -5.07
N ASN A 309 -18.12 -1.04 -5.72
CA ASN A 309 -17.21 -0.01 -5.22
C ASN A 309 -17.88 1.37 -5.17
N GLN A 310 -18.75 1.68 -6.14
CA GLN A 310 -19.54 2.91 -6.16
C GLN A 310 -20.59 2.93 -5.03
N LEU A 311 -21.34 1.85 -4.84
CA LEU A 311 -22.31 1.71 -3.75
C LEU A 311 -21.63 1.90 -2.38
N LYS A 312 -20.43 1.32 -2.19
CA LYS A 312 -19.64 1.55 -0.98
C LYS A 312 -19.36 3.05 -0.77
N LYS A 313 -18.91 3.76 -1.80
CA LYS A 313 -18.60 5.20 -1.69
C LYS A 313 -19.83 6.05 -1.40
N ASP A 314 -20.98 5.70 -1.99
CA ASP A 314 -22.21 6.49 -1.88
C ASP A 314 -23.00 6.20 -0.60
N PHE A 315 -22.96 4.95 -0.11
CA PHE A 315 -23.83 4.50 0.98
C PHE A 315 -23.09 4.41 2.32
N CYS A 316 -21.81 4.07 2.34
CA CYS A 316 -21.09 3.84 3.59
C CYS A 316 -20.65 5.15 4.26
N HIS A 317 -20.73 5.17 5.58
CA HIS A 317 -20.35 6.30 6.44
C HIS A 317 -20.05 5.79 7.84
N VAL A 318 -19.44 6.62 8.70
CA VAL A 318 -19.28 6.36 10.15
C VAL A 318 -19.82 7.56 10.93
N ASP A 319 -21.04 7.94 10.56
CA ASP A 319 -21.84 8.95 11.26
C ASP A 319 -22.77 8.27 12.25
N LEU A 320 -22.52 8.52 13.54
CA LEU A 320 -23.26 7.90 14.63
C LEU A 320 -24.71 8.39 14.74
N ASN A 321 -25.07 9.52 14.11
CA ASN A 321 -26.41 10.11 14.14
C ASN A 321 -27.38 9.47 13.14
N ILE A 322 -26.86 8.80 12.11
CA ILE A 322 -27.70 8.15 11.10
C ILE A 322 -28.11 6.77 11.62
N CYS A 323 -29.36 6.62 12.05
CA CYS A 323 -29.96 5.37 12.52
C CYS A 323 -31.20 4.97 11.71
N GLY A 324 -31.60 3.71 11.82
CA GLY A 324 -32.80 3.19 11.17
C GLY A 324 -32.60 2.92 9.68
N SER A 325 -33.68 2.46 9.04
CA SER A 325 -33.70 2.13 7.63
C SER A 325 -33.74 3.40 6.76
N GLN A 326 -32.80 3.52 5.82
CA GLN A 326 -32.70 4.58 4.84
C GLN A 326 -32.98 4.04 3.44
N GLU A 327 -33.84 4.71 2.69
CA GLU A 327 -34.08 4.35 1.29
C GLU A 327 -33.02 5.00 0.38
N LYS A 328 -32.44 4.20 -0.52
CA LYS A 328 -31.44 4.59 -1.50
C LYS A 328 -31.82 4.02 -2.86
N THR A 329 -31.23 4.56 -3.92
CA THR A 329 -31.40 4.03 -5.27
C THR A 329 -30.06 3.83 -5.95
N PHE A 330 -29.99 2.88 -6.87
CA PHE A 330 -28.83 2.67 -7.71
C PHE A 330 -29.24 2.16 -9.09
N VAL A 331 -28.34 2.30 -10.07
CA VAL A 331 -28.59 1.93 -11.46
C VAL A 331 -27.55 0.94 -11.93
N VAL A 332 -28.00 -0.17 -12.51
CA VAL A 332 -27.15 -1.15 -13.18
C VAL A 332 -27.15 -0.83 -14.67
N ARG A 333 -25.96 -0.56 -15.21
CA ARG A 333 -25.74 -0.31 -16.64
C ARG A 333 -24.79 -1.35 -17.19
N LYS A 334 -25.29 -2.19 -18.10
CA LYS A 334 -24.49 -3.18 -18.82
C LYS A 334 -24.66 -2.97 -20.33
N PRO A 335 -23.58 -3.00 -21.12
CA PRO A 335 -23.68 -2.85 -22.56
C PRO A 335 -24.62 -3.87 -23.19
N LYS A 336 -25.48 -3.42 -24.12
CA LYS A 336 -26.50 -4.25 -24.80
C LYS A 336 -27.55 -4.87 -23.88
N GLN A 337 -27.65 -4.43 -22.63
CA GLN A 337 -28.68 -4.85 -21.69
C GLN A 337 -29.60 -3.68 -21.33
N GLN A 338 -30.75 -4.00 -20.76
CA GLN A 338 -31.67 -2.99 -20.27
C GLN A 338 -31.07 -2.30 -19.04
N THR A 339 -31.30 -0.99 -18.93
CA THR A 339 -30.86 -0.25 -17.75
C THR A 339 -31.84 -0.52 -16.62
N GLU A 340 -31.36 -1.13 -15.54
CA GLU A 340 -32.17 -1.51 -14.38
C GLU A 340 -31.90 -0.53 -13.24
N LYS A 341 -32.96 0.12 -12.75
CA LYS A 341 -32.89 0.96 -11.55
C LYS A 341 -33.51 0.22 -10.37
N TYR A 342 -32.81 0.19 -9.25
CA TYR A 342 -33.26 -0.48 -8.04
C TYR A 342 -33.43 0.52 -6.91
N THR A 343 -34.48 0.32 -6.13
CA THR A 343 -34.67 0.97 -4.82
C THR A 343 -34.30 -0.02 -3.73
N ILE A 344 -33.51 0.41 -2.75
CA ILE A 344 -33.01 -0.45 -1.68
C ILE A 344 -33.13 0.27 -0.34
N GLN A 345 -33.53 -0.45 0.69
CA GLN A 345 -33.37 0.00 2.07
C GLN A 345 -32.02 -0.49 2.61
N VAL A 346 -31.32 0.42 3.29
CA VAL A 346 -30.05 0.14 3.96
C VAL A 346 -30.06 0.64 5.40
N GLY A 347 -29.23 0.07 6.27
CA GLY A 347 -29.10 0.47 7.67
C GLY A 347 -27.66 0.37 8.17
N ASP A 348 -27.46 -0.36 9.27
CA ASP A 348 -26.16 -0.41 9.95
C ASP A 348 -25.05 -1.06 9.11
N GLU A 349 -25.36 -1.82 8.06
CA GLU A 349 -24.36 -2.34 7.13
C GLU A 349 -23.47 -1.25 6.51
N CYS A 350 -24.01 -0.04 6.34
CA CYS A 350 -23.29 1.13 5.84
C CYS A 350 -22.20 1.63 6.81
N LEU A 351 -22.33 1.34 8.11
CA LEU A 351 -21.31 1.62 9.12
C LEU A 351 -20.42 0.41 9.38
N VAL A 352 -21.03 -0.77 9.48
CA VAL A 352 -20.29 -2.01 9.77
C VAL A 352 -19.25 -2.31 8.70
N ALA A 353 -19.54 -2.02 7.42
CA ALA A 353 -18.58 -2.20 6.35
C ALA A 353 -17.30 -1.35 6.55
N PRO A 354 -17.33 -0.01 6.66
CA PRO A 354 -16.14 0.78 6.99
C PRO A 354 -15.45 0.38 8.30
N LEU A 355 -16.23 0.01 9.31
CA LEU A 355 -15.70 -0.37 10.63
C LEU A 355 -14.94 -1.69 10.63
N SER A 356 -14.99 -2.47 9.55
CA SER A 356 -14.09 -3.60 9.34
C SER A 356 -12.59 -3.21 9.38
N LEU A 357 -12.22 -1.95 9.12
CA LEU A 357 -10.85 -1.46 9.34
C LEU A 357 -10.39 -1.60 10.81
N PHE A 358 -11.32 -1.59 11.76
CA PHE A 358 -11.07 -1.72 13.20
C PHE A 358 -11.44 -3.11 13.73
N GLN A 359 -12.26 -3.84 12.97
CA GLN A 359 -12.64 -5.22 13.22
C GLN A 359 -12.32 -6.08 11.97
N PRO A 360 -11.03 -6.32 11.67
CA PRO A 360 -10.58 -6.88 10.40
C PRO A 360 -10.99 -8.34 10.19
N GLU A 361 -11.49 -9.04 11.20
CA GLU A 361 -12.11 -10.36 11.07
C GLU A 361 -13.24 -10.41 10.02
N LEU A 362 -13.90 -9.28 9.77
CA LEU A 362 -14.89 -9.15 8.69
C LEU A 362 -14.27 -9.30 7.29
N PHE A 363 -12.97 -8.98 7.12
CA PHE A 363 -12.27 -9.13 5.86
C PHE A 363 -12.01 -10.58 5.48
N LYS A 364 -12.19 -11.56 6.38
CA LYS A 364 -12.04 -12.99 6.03
C LYS A 364 -12.95 -13.42 4.85
N VAL A 365 -13.94 -12.62 4.47
CA VAL A 365 -14.70 -12.76 3.21
C VAL A 365 -13.82 -12.80 1.94
N SER A 366 -12.68 -12.10 1.93
CA SER A 366 -11.75 -12.00 0.81
C SER A 366 -10.46 -12.83 1.02
N GLY A 367 -10.52 -13.82 1.90
CA GLY A 367 -9.44 -14.77 2.12
C GLY A 367 -8.52 -14.41 3.28
N THR A 368 -7.25 -14.78 3.15
CA THR A 368 -6.21 -14.57 4.16
C THR A 368 -5.53 -13.23 3.96
N HIS A 369 -5.32 -12.51 5.06
CA HIS A 369 -4.62 -11.22 5.08
C HIS A 369 -3.36 -11.37 5.93
N SER A 370 -2.22 -10.94 5.37
CA SER A 370 -0.95 -10.96 6.07
C SER A 370 -0.58 -9.56 6.57
N VAL A 371 0.29 -9.54 7.59
CA VAL A 371 0.94 -8.35 8.09
C VAL A 371 2.41 -8.42 7.68
N HIS A 372 2.90 -7.35 7.08
CA HIS A 372 4.27 -7.24 6.56
C HIS A 372 4.99 -6.11 7.27
N ILE A 373 6.28 -6.35 7.54
CA ILE A 373 7.23 -5.37 8.08
C ILE A 373 8.42 -5.26 7.14
N GLN A 374 9.20 -4.19 7.26
CA GLN A 374 10.44 -4.06 6.50
C GLN A 374 11.45 -5.13 6.93
N LYS A 375 11.59 -6.17 6.10
CA LYS A 375 12.57 -7.24 6.34
C LYS A 375 13.99 -6.68 6.42
N ARG A 376 14.86 -7.37 7.17
CA ARG A 376 16.29 -7.10 7.14
C ARG A 376 16.81 -7.41 5.73
N SER A 377 17.70 -6.56 5.23
CA SER A 377 18.38 -6.85 3.99
C SER A 377 19.27 -8.07 4.19
N MET A 378 19.10 -9.07 3.34
CA MET A 378 19.95 -10.26 3.29
C MET A 378 21.20 -10.04 2.41
N GLY A 379 21.37 -8.82 1.90
CA GLY A 379 22.42 -8.44 0.97
C GLY A 379 21.98 -8.57 -0.49
N ASP A 380 22.61 -7.79 -1.36
CA ASP A 380 22.44 -7.91 -2.82
C ASP A 380 23.66 -8.64 -3.43
N PRO A 381 23.50 -9.84 -4.01
CA PRO A 381 24.59 -10.57 -4.64
C PRO A 381 25.26 -9.82 -5.80
N GLU A 382 24.56 -8.86 -6.41
CA GLU A 382 25.07 -8.04 -7.51
C GLU A 382 25.70 -6.72 -7.05
N ASP A 383 25.77 -6.48 -5.74
CA ASP A 383 26.43 -5.31 -5.14
C ASP A 383 27.74 -5.74 -4.46
N PRO A 384 28.91 -5.54 -5.10
CA PRO A 384 30.21 -5.86 -4.52
C PRO A 384 30.54 -5.11 -3.23
N HIS A 385 29.79 -4.05 -2.92
CA HIS A 385 29.93 -3.25 -1.71
C HIS A 385 28.80 -3.52 -0.71
N ASP A 386 27.97 -4.54 -0.91
CA ASP A 386 26.96 -4.96 0.05
C ASP A 386 27.56 -5.19 1.45
N GLU A 387 26.90 -4.66 2.48
CA GLU A 387 27.41 -4.73 3.86
C GLU A 387 27.52 -6.17 4.34
N ASN A 388 26.58 -7.04 3.95
CA ASN A 388 26.63 -8.45 4.31
C ASN A 388 27.72 -9.16 3.51
N TYR A 389 27.85 -8.88 2.22
CA TYR A 389 28.94 -9.41 1.40
C TYR A 389 30.32 -9.01 1.94
N LEU A 390 30.53 -7.73 2.26
CA LEU A 390 31.77 -7.22 2.85
C LEU A 390 32.07 -7.85 4.21
N ARG A 391 31.05 -8.07 5.04
CA ARG A 391 31.19 -8.78 6.32
C ARG A 391 31.54 -10.25 6.15
N GLU A 392 30.90 -10.94 5.21
CA GLU A 392 31.17 -12.36 4.92
C GLU A 392 32.57 -12.57 4.33
N THR A 393 32.97 -11.74 3.37
CA THR A 393 34.31 -11.77 2.76
C THR A 393 35.40 -11.37 3.74
N SER A 394 35.19 -10.35 4.59
CA SER A 394 36.14 -10.01 5.65
C SER A 394 36.33 -11.15 6.65
N ARG A 395 35.25 -11.84 7.03
CA ARG A 395 35.32 -13.02 7.91
C ARG A 395 36.08 -14.18 7.28
N ARG A 396 35.89 -14.43 5.97
CA ARG A 396 36.63 -15.47 5.25
C ARG A 396 38.12 -15.15 5.15
N GLY A 397 38.49 -13.91 4.78
CA GLY A 397 39.89 -13.51 4.73
C GLY A 397 40.59 -13.58 6.09
N MET A 398 39.86 -13.31 7.18
CA MET A 398 40.38 -13.45 8.54
C MET A 398 40.57 -14.93 8.94
N LYS A 399 39.66 -15.81 8.51
CA LYS A 399 39.76 -17.26 8.72
C LYS A 399 40.90 -17.88 7.91
N GLU A 400 41.06 -17.49 6.65
CA GLU A 400 42.17 -17.94 5.78
C GLU A 400 43.52 -17.44 6.31
N ASN A 401 43.60 -16.21 6.84
CA ASN A 401 44.82 -15.71 7.50
C ASN A 401 45.14 -16.49 8.79
N LEU A 402 44.13 -16.87 9.58
CA LEU A 402 44.28 -17.70 10.79
C LEU A 402 44.72 -19.13 10.45
N GLU A 403 44.19 -19.71 9.37
CA GLU A 403 44.60 -21.03 8.88
C GLU A 403 46.05 -20.99 8.32
N GLN A 404 46.44 -19.94 7.58
CA GLN A 404 47.82 -19.73 7.12
C GLN A 404 48.82 -19.44 8.25
N THR A 405 48.41 -18.75 9.32
CA THR A 405 49.29 -18.55 10.49
C THR A 405 49.40 -19.81 11.35
N SER A 406 48.37 -20.66 11.37
CA SER A 406 48.40 -21.95 12.06
C SER A 406 49.29 -22.97 11.35
N GLU A 407 49.26 -23.03 10.01
CA GLU A 407 50.15 -23.90 9.22
C GLU A 407 51.63 -23.51 9.33
N LEU A 408 51.94 -22.21 9.53
CA LEU A 408 53.31 -21.73 9.78
C LEU A 408 53.79 -21.95 11.22
N GLN A 409 52.89 -22.26 12.17
CA GLN A 409 53.23 -22.52 13.58
C GLN A 409 53.37 -24.01 13.92
N GLU A 410 52.78 -24.91 13.12
CA GLU A 410 52.94 -26.36 13.30
C GLU A 410 54.31 -26.91 12.85
N GLU A 411 55.10 -26.18 12.05
CA GLU A 411 56.49 -26.57 11.71
C GLU A 411 57.53 -26.26 12.80
N ALA A 412 57.14 -25.62 13.91
CA ALA A 412 58.06 -25.19 14.96
C ALA A 412 57.60 -25.53 16.39
N SER A 413 57.32 -26.80 16.69
CA SER A 413 57.49 -27.29 18.08
C SER A 413 57.58 -28.81 18.17
N ALA A 414 58.72 -29.30 18.67
CA ALA A 414 58.90 -30.67 19.15
C ALA A 414 58.25 -30.84 20.55
N PRO A 415 57.78 -32.04 20.92
CA PRO A 415 57.00 -32.23 22.13
C PRO A 415 57.91 -32.34 23.37
N ILE A 416 57.61 -31.57 24.42
CA ILE A 416 58.12 -31.81 25.76
C ILE A 416 56.95 -32.27 26.64
N VAL A 417 57.14 -33.44 27.25
CA VAL A 417 56.25 -34.13 28.17
C VAL A 417 56.69 -33.83 29.60
N THR A 418 55.74 -33.45 30.48
CA THR A 418 55.64 -33.65 31.96
C THR A 418 54.55 -32.68 32.46
N GLY A 419 53.58 -32.97 33.33
CA GLY A 419 53.23 -34.08 34.21
C GLY A 419 52.41 -33.47 35.38
N GLU A 420 51.27 -34.09 35.74
CA GLU A 420 50.54 -34.07 37.05
C GLU A 420 50.14 -32.70 37.68
N GLU A 421 49.05 -32.47 38.41
CA GLU A 421 47.79 -33.13 38.79
C GLU A 421 46.84 -32.02 39.34
N GLU A 422 45.53 -32.32 39.40
CA GLU A 422 44.35 -31.67 40.02
C GLU A 422 44.48 -30.38 40.88
N VAL A 423 43.52 -29.45 40.74
CA VAL A 423 42.60 -28.99 41.83
C VAL A 423 41.35 -28.34 41.19
N VAL A 424 40.17 -28.83 41.55
CA VAL A 424 38.86 -28.19 41.28
C VAL A 424 38.54 -27.24 42.42
N VAL A 425 38.38 -25.95 42.12
CA VAL A 425 37.78 -24.96 43.04
C VAL A 425 36.75 -24.12 42.28
N ASP A 426 35.50 -24.22 42.72
CA ASP A 426 34.40 -23.34 42.35
C ASP A 426 34.77 -21.88 42.69
N ALA A 427 34.97 -21.07 41.66
CA ALA A 427 35.03 -19.62 41.78
C ALA A 427 33.99 -19.02 40.83
N VAL A 428 33.05 -18.32 41.47
CA VAL A 428 32.01 -17.49 40.88
C VAL A 428 32.68 -16.44 39.99
N ASP A 429 32.60 -16.61 38.67
CA ASP A 429 33.02 -15.56 37.73
C ASP A 429 31.83 -15.08 36.92
N SER A 430 31.44 -13.86 37.25
CA SER A 430 30.56 -12.99 36.51
C SER A 430 31.11 -12.73 35.11
N ALA A 431 30.83 -13.64 34.18
CA ALA A 431 30.81 -13.30 32.76
C ALA A 431 29.51 -12.53 32.50
N PRO A 432 29.54 -11.25 32.09
CA PRO A 432 28.36 -10.69 31.48
C PRO A 432 28.06 -11.59 30.28
N ILE A 433 26.84 -12.15 30.25
CA ILE A 433 26.31 -12.73 29.03
C ILE A 433 26.37 -11.59 28.02
N ALA A 434 27.42 -11.58 27.20
CA ALA A 434 27.49 -10.74 26.02
C ALA A 434 26.40 -11.30 25.10
N LEU A 435 25.16 -10.89 25.35
CA LEU A 435 24.10 -10.89 24.37
C LEU A 435 24.74 -10.26 23.15
N SER A 436 24.99 -11.07 22.13
CA SER A 436 25.50 -10.55 20.88
C SER A 436 24.60 -9.39 20.47
N ASN A 437 25.16 -8.28 19.98
CA ASN A 437 24.41 -7.14 19.45
C ASN A 437 23.41 -7.49 18.31
N ARG A 438 23.18 -8.79 18.03
CA ARG A 438 22.23 -9.34 17.05
C ARG A 438 20.76 -9.10 17.41
N ASP A 439 20.42 -9.03 18.69
CA ASP A 439 19.01 -9.06 19.16
C ASP A 439 18.41 -7.68 19.49
N LEU A 440 19.23 -6.64 19.69
CA LEU A 440 18.74 -5.30 20.01
C LEU A 440 18.21 -4.53 18.79
N ASP A 441 18.63 -4.91 17.58
CA ASP A 441 18.33 -4.22 16.33
C ASP A 441 17.32 -4.99 15.44
N ALA A 442 16.65 -6.00 15.99
CA ALA A 442 15.63 -6.75 15.26
C ALA A 442 14.32 -5.97 15.33
N PRO A 443 13.69 -5.60 14.20
CA PRO A 443 12.37 -5.00 14.25
C PRO A 443 11.44 -5.97 14.98
N ARG A 444 10.89 -5.54 16.12
CA ARG A 444 9.94 -6.34 16.89
C ARG A 444 8.70 -6.55 16.04
N ASP A 445 8.33 -7.81 15.81
CA ASP A 445 7.12 -8.15 15.08
C ASP A 445 5.91 -7.43 15.67
N PHE A 446 4.99 -7.01 14.80
CA PHE A 446 3.71 -6.48 15.24
C PHE A 446 2.96 -7.59 15.98
N VAL A 447 2.48 -7.28 17.18
CA VAL A 447 1.80 -8.25 18.02
C VAL A 447 0.40 -8.44 17.44
N VAL A 448 0.16 -9.64 16.94
CA VAL A 448 -1.14 -10.08 16.43
C VAL A 448 -1.54 -11.31 17.25
N GLY A 449 -2.76 -11.30 17.80
CA GLY A 449 -3.28 -12.48 18.49
C GLY A 449 -3.36 -13.69 17.55
N PRO A 450 -3.33 -14.94 18.08
CA PRO A 450 -3.43 -16.12 17.25
C PRO A 450 -4.71 -16.08 16.39
N GLN A 451 -4.56 -16.23 15.07
CA GLN A 451 -5.64 -16.18 14.06
C GLN A 451 -6.42 -14.85 13.96
N GLN A 452 -5.92 -13.79 14.59
CA GLN A 452 -6.48 -12.45 14.48
C GLN A 452 -5.82 -11.67 13.34
N LEU A 453 -6.56 -10.71 12.80
CA LEU A 453 -6.00 -9.70 11.92
C LEU A 453 -5.71 -8.42 12.71
N LEU A 454 -4.62 -7.72 12.37
CA LEU A 454 -4.26 -6.46 13.01
C LEU A 454 -5.24 -5.36 12.59
N GLY A 455 -5.94 -4.74 13.54
CA GLY A 455 -6.83 -3.61 13.26
C GLY A 455 -6.07 -2.30 13.05
N LEU A 456 -6.68 -1.35 12.33
CA LEU A 456 -6.04 -0.08 11.97
C LEU A 456 -5.60 0.76 13.18
N ASP A 457 -6.45 0.85 14.20
CA ASP A 457 -6.14 1.55 15.45
C ASP A 457 -4.96 0.92 16.19
N HIS A 458 -4.95 -0.42 16.29
CA HIS A 458 -3.85 -1.16 16.90
C HIS A 458 -2.55 -1.01 16.09
N ALA A 459 -2.63 -0.99 14.76
CA ALA A 459 -1.48 -0.73 13.90
C ALA A 459 -0.88 0.65 14.14
N VAL A 460 -1.71 1.69 14.31
CA VAL A 460 -1.26 3.04 14.67
C VAL A 460 -0.57 3.06 16.02
N LEU A 461 -1.21 2.52 17.07
CA LEU A 461 -0.64 2.48 18.42
C LEU A 461 0.70 1.73 18.45
N GLN A 462 0.77 0.56 17.81
CA GLN A 462 1.96 -0.27 17.75
C GLN A 462 3.08 0.35 16.90
N SER A 463 2.74 1.05 15.81
CA SER A 463 3.70 1.81 14.99
C SER A 463 4.36 2.90 15.82
N ILE A 464 3.55 3.69 16.55
CA ILE A 464 4.03 4.79 17.40
C ILE A 464 4.88 4.25 18.55
N ASP A 465 4.49 3.16 19.20
CA ASP A 465 5.28 2.57 20.30
C ASP A 465 6.69 2.11 19.87
N ARG A 466 6.89 1.83 18.58
CA ARG A 466 8.18 1.46 17.98
C ARG A 466 9.07 2.65 17.60
N CYS A 467 8.62 3.88 17.86
CA CYS A 467 9.47 5.06 17.72
C CYS A 467 10.69 4.98 18.67
N PRO A 468 11.91 5.33 18.21
CA PRO A 468 13.12 5.21 19.00
C PRO A 468 13.19 6.10 20.25
N THR A 469 12.53 7.26 20.23
CA THR A 469 12.59 8.23 21.33
C THR A 469 11.20 8.56 21.87
N GLU A 470 11.13 8.91 23.15
CA GLU A 470 9.87 9.26 23.82
C GLU A 470 9.30 10.61 23.31
N ASP A 471 10.18 11.53 22.89
CA ASP A 471 9.76 12.78 22.24
C ASP A 471 9.09 12.51 20.89
N LEU A 472 9.64 11.58 20.11
CA LEU A 472 9.04 11.18 18.85
C LEU A 472 7.67 10.52 19.07
N LYS A 473 7.53 9.67 20.09
CA LYS A 473 6.21 9.10 20.45
C LYS A 473 5.19 10.19 20.72
N ARG A 474 5.53 11.20 21.52
CA ARG A 474 4.65 12.34 21.80
C ARG A 474 4.23 13.08 20.52
N LYS A 475 5.18 13.37 19.62
CA LYS A 475 4.90 14.00 18.31
C LYS A 475 3.96 13.14 17.45
N MET A 476 4.21 11.84 17.37
CA MET A 476 3.39 10.93 16.55
C MET A 476 1.98 10.73 17.12
N TYR A 477 1.83 10.73 18.45
CA TYR A 477 0.52 10.74 19.09
C TYR A 477 -0.22 12.07 18.93
N SER A 478 0.46 13.20 18.74
CA SER A 478 -0.22 14.48 18.54
C SER A 478 -0.71 14.67 17.09
N CYS A 479 -0.12 13.98 16.12
CA CYS A 479 -0.42 14.16 14.70
C CYS A 479 -0.47 12.83 13.94
N VAL A 480 -1.68 12.38 13.58
CA VAL A 480 -1.92 11.23 12.70
C VAL A 480 -2.48 11.73 11.37
N LEU A 481 -1.77 11.47 10.29
CA LEU A 481 -2.18 11.85 8.93
C LEU A 481 -2.78 10.62 8.23
N VAL A 482 -4.05 10.70 7.85
CA VAL A 482 -4.72 9.67 7.06
C VAL A 482 -4.76 10.07 5.59
N VAL A 483 -4.18 9.25 4.72
CA VAL A 483 -4.15 9.40 3.26
C VAL A 483 -4.69 8.17 2.54
N GLY A 484 -4.72 8.22 1.21
CA GLY A 484 -5.22 7.14 0.38
C GLY A 484 -6.70 7.27 0.03
N SER A 485 -7.19 6.42 -0.88
CA SER A 485 -8.57 6.48 -1.38
C SER A 485 -9.51 5.44 -0.78
N GLY A 486 -9.00 4.55 0.09
CA GLY A 486 -9.78 3.47 0.70
C GLY A 486 -10.58 3.88 1.94
N MET A 487 -10.21 4.98 2.60
CA MET A 487 -10.85 5.49 3.82
C MET A 487 -11.35 6.93 3.63
N LYS A 488 -12.42 7.09 2.87
CA LYS A 488 -13.07 8.40 2.58
C LYS A 488 -14.50 8.48 3.14
N PHE A 489 -14.73 7.88 4.29
CA PHE A 489 -16.06 7.80 4.91
C PHE A 489 -16.27 8.98 5.86
N GLN A 490 -17.42 9.64 5.78
CA GLN A 490 -17.77 10.69 6.73
C GLN A 490 -17.73 10.17 8.18
N GLY A 491 -17.14 10.92 9.11
CA GLY A 491 -17.08 10.58 10.53
C GLY A 491 -15.98 9.57 10.93
N ILE A 492 -15.28 8.94 9.97
CA ILE A 492 -14.26 7.92 10.28
C ILE A 492 -13.03 8.49 11.01
N GLY A 493 -12.66 9.74 10.75
CA GLY A 493 -11.57 10.42 11.47
C GLY A 493 -11.89 10.59 12.95
N MET A 494 -13.12 10.99 13.28
CA MET A 494 -13.60 11.12 14.66
C MET A 494 -13.67 9.76 15.35
N TRP A 495 -14.08 8.72 14.64
CA TRP A 495 -14.05 7.35 15.15
C TRP A 495 -12.62 6.91 15.52
N LEU A 496 -11.66 7.10 14.61
CA LEU A 496 -10.25 6.79 14.84
C LEU A 496 -9.68 7.59 16.02
N HIS A 497 -9.98 8.89 16.09
CA HIS A 497 -9.60 9.77 17.20
C HIS A 497 -10.03 9.18 18.55
N ASN A 498 -11.31 8.82 18.69
CA ASN A 498 -11.85 8.29 19.94
C ASN A 498 -11.25 6.93 20.30
N ARG A 499 -11.01 6.06 19.31
CA ARG A 499 -10.38 4.75 19.53
C ARG A 499 -8.94 4.86 20.03
N ILE A 500 -8.16 5.76 19.43
CA ILE A 500 -6.76 5.99 19.80
C ILE A 500 -6.68 6.68 21.16
N SER A 501 -7.41 7.79 21.35
CA SER A 501 -7.33 8.64 22.56
C SER A 501 -7.54 7.88 23.88
N LEU A 502 -8.41 6.87 23.87
CA LEU A 502 -8.68 5.99 25.01
C LEU A 502 -7.51 5.06 25.36
N GLN A 503 -6.62 4.78 24.40
CA GLN A 503 -5.52 3.81 24.54
C GLN A 503 -4.15 4.49 24.68
N ILE A 504 -4.04 5.80 24.49
CA ILE A 504 -2.77 6.53 24.66
C ILE A 504 -2.32 6.45 26.14
N PRO A 505 -1.10 5.97 26.43
CA PRO A 505 -0.52 6.02 27.76
C PRO A 505 -0.46 7.44 28.32
N TYR A 506 -0.75 7.62 29.62
CA TYR A 506 -0.82 8.95 30.26
C TYR A 506 0.40 9.84 29.99
N MET A 507 1.60 9.25 29.99
CA MET A 507 2.89 9.92 29.75
C MET A 507 3.09 10.46 28.32
N TYR A 508 2.28 10.01 27.35
CA TYR A 508 2.34 10.47 25.95
C TYR A 508 1.10 11.24 25.51
N ARG A 509 0.12 11.43 26.40
CA ARG A 509 -1.09 12.17 26.08
C ARG A 509 -0.73 13.63 25.81
N ALA A 510 -0.80 14.02 24.54
CA ALA A 510 -0.64 15.40 24.10
C ALA A 510 -1.85 16.25 24.55
N GLU A 511 -1.66 17.57 24.57
CA GLU A 511 -2.77 18.52 24.78
C GLU A 511 -3.84 18.37 23.69
N GLN A 512 -3.40 18.06 22.47
CA GLN A 512 -4.25 17.87 21.30
C GLN A 512 -3.78 16.66 20.47
N LEU A 513 -4.75 15.83 20.08
CA LEU A 513 -4.60 14.73 19.12
C LEU A 513 -5.28 15.14 17.82
N ASP A 514 -4.49 15.39 16.78
CA ASP A 514 -5.02 15.73 15.46
C ASP A 514 -5.04 14.50 14.55
N ILE A 515 -6.25 14.08 14.15
CA ILE A 515 -6.45 13.10 13.09
C ILE A 515 -6.79 13.84 11.79
N ILE A 516 -5.80 14.05 10.94
CA ILE A 516 -5.93 14.81 9.69
C ILE A 516 -6.36 13.86 8.58
N THR A 517 -7.61 13.97 8.11
CA THR A 517 -8.15 13.12 7.03
C THR A 517 -8.29 13.82 5.69
N GLN A 518 -8.27 15.15 5.67
CA GLN A 518 -8.36 15.98 4.46
C GLN A 518 -7.34 17.14 4.57
N PRO A 519 -6.04 16.85 4.42
CA PRO A 519 -5.02 17.88 4.57
C PRO A 519 -5.22 18.97 3.51
N LYS A 520 -5.32 20.23 3.92
CA LYS A 520 -5.51 21.40 3.03
C LYS A 520 -6.69 21.27 2.06
N GLU A 521 -7.78 20.63 2.51
CA GLU A 521 -9.00 20.37 1.70
C GLU A 521 -8.72 19.57 0.41
N MET A 522 -7.60 18.86 0.36
CA MET A 522 -7.17 18.06 -0.77
C MET A 522 -7.74 16.64 -0.70
N ASP A 523 -8.02 16.04 -1.86
CA ASP A 523 -8.30 14.60 -1.96
C ASP A 523 -7.14 13.80 -1.34
N PRO A 524 -7.38 12.99 -0.29
CA PRO A 524 -6.33 12.20 0.38
C PRO A 524 -5.63 11.19 -0.54
N GLY A 525 -6.25 10.81 -1.66
CA GLY A 525 -5.68 9.95 -2.68
C GLY A 525 -4.59 10.60 -3.53
N MET A 526 -4.48 11.93 -3.56
CA MET A 526 -3.44 12.65 -4.30
C MET A 526 -2.37 13.29 -3.42
N THR A 527 -2.50 13.23 -2.09
CA THR A 527 -1.56 13.85 -1.14
C THR A 527 -0.11 13.46 -1.38
N ALA A 528 0.18 12.15 -1.50
CA ALA A 528 1.54 11.68 -1.77
C ALA A 528 2.05 12.16 -3.14
N TRP A 529 1.22 12.13 -4.18
CA TRP A 529 1.60 12.63 -5.50
C TRP A 529 1.97 14.11 -5.47
N LYS A 530 1.18 14.92 -4.73
CA LYS A 530 1.45 16.33 -4.54
C LYS A 530 2.71 16.61 -3.74
N GLY A 531 2.97 15.84 -2.70
CA GLY A 531 4.21 16.02 -1.94
C GLY A 531 5.45 15.60 -2.71
N ALA A 532 5.37 14.58 -3.57
CA ALA A 532 6.46 14.25 -4.49
C ALA A 532 6.72 15.39 -5.49
N ALA A 533 5.67 16.01 -6.04
CA ALA A 533 5.80 17.19 -6.90
C ALA A 533 6.51 18.34 -6.16
N ILE A 534 6.11 18.63 -4.92
CA ILE A 534 6.72 19.67 -4.09
C ILE A 534 8.20 19.35 -3.81
N LEU A 535 8.49 18.14 -3.29
CA LEU A 535 9.85 17.72 -2.94
C LEU A 535 10.78 17.78 -4.14
N SER A 536 10.32 17.33 -5.31
CA SER A 536 11.12 17.32 -6.54
C SER A 536 11.59 18.70 -7.02
N CYS A 537 10.94 19.76 -6.54
CA CYS A 537 11.27 21.15 -6.87
C CYS A 537 12.13 21.83 -5.79
N LEU A 538 12.45 21.15 -4.69
CA LEU A 538 13.31 21.70 -3.64
C LEU A 538 14.78 21.69 -4.09
N GLU A 539 15.56 22.64 -3.57
CA GLU A 539 17.00 22.71 -3.84
C GLU A 539 17.73 21.45 -3.34
N SER A 540 17.35 20.93 -2.17
CA SER A 540 17.89 19.69 -1.63
C SER A 540 17.63 18.46 -2.50
N ALA A 541 16.61 18.49 -3.38
CA ALA A 541 16.34 17.38 -4.27
C ALA A 541 17.33 17.29 -5.44
N GLN A 542 18.16 18.32 -5.68
CA GLN A 542 19.16 18.30 -6.75
C GLN A 542 20.16 17.14 -6.60
N GLU A 543 20.48 16.76 -5.36
CA GLU A 543 21.44 15.68 -5.04
C GLU A 543 20.84 14.27 -5.21
N LEU A 544 19.50 14.16 -5.31
CA LEU A 544 18.81 12.87 -5.37
C LEU A 544 18.75 12.27 -6.78
N TRP A 545 18.85 13.11 -7.82
CA TRP A 545 18.65 12.67 -9.21
C TRP A 545 19.73 11.69 -9.66
N ILE A 546 19.34 10.51 -10.12
CA ILE A 546 20.21 9.49 -10.69
C ILE A 546 20.08 9.52 -12.20
N GLY A 547 21.19 9.73 -12.91
CA GLY A 547 21.23 9.75 -14.38
C GLY A 547 21.37 8.36 -14.99
N ARG A 548 21.00 8.21 -16.27
CA ARG A 548 21.12 6.94 -17.00
C ARG A 548 22.56 6.39 -17.05
N GLN A 549 23.53 7.21 -17.46
CA GLN A 549 24.93 6.76 -17.57
C GLN A 549 25.52 6.38 -16.21
N GLU A 550 25.09 7.06 -15.15
CA GLU A 550 25.47 6.73 -13.79
C GLU A 550 24.91 5.37 -13.39
N TRP A 551 23.62 5.14 -13.61
CA TRP A 551 22.96 3.86 -13.35
C TRP A 551 23.58 2.69 -14.13
N GLU A 552 23.86 2.86 -15.42
CA GLU A 552 24.50 1.81 -16.25
C GLU A 552 25.91 1.47 -15.76
N ARG A 553 26.61 2.42 -15.12
CA ARG A 553 27.98 2.23 -14.63
C ARG A 553 28.04 1.66 -13.20
N THR A 554 27.22 2.18 -12.30
CA THR A 554 27.31 1.86 -10.85
C THR A 554 26.17 0.97 -10.36
N GLY A 555 25.09 0.85 -11.12
CA GLY A 555 23.93 0.04 -10.78
C GLY A 555 23.37 0.39 -9.40
N VAL A 556 23.03 -0.64 -8.63
CA VAL A 556 22.33 -0.54 -7.33
C VAL A 556 23.08 0.31 -6.30
N ARG A 557 24.41 0.41 -6.43
CA ARG A 557 25.25 1.20 -5.52
C ARG A 557 24.79 2.65 -5.42
N VAL A 558 24.35 3.26 -6.53
CA VAL A 558 23.93 4.68 -6.51
C VAL A 558 22.67 4.90 -5.66
N LEU A 559 21.80 3.90 -5.54
CA LEU A 559 20.63 4.00 -4.65
C LEU A 559 21.05 4.08 -3.18
N ARG A 560 22.16 3.45 -2.80
CA ARG A 560 22.70 3.59 -1.45
C ARG A 560 23.22 4.99 -1.15
N GLU A 561 23.77 5.65 -2.17
CA GLU A 561 24.40 6.96 -2.04
C GLU A 561 23.39 8.12 -2.18
N ARG A 562 22.34 7.97 -3.01
CA ARG A 562 21.41 9.06 -3.35
C ARG A 562 19.94 8.85 -2.98
N ALA A 563 19.53 7.67 -2.52
CA ALA A 563 18.14 7.51 -2.09
C ALA A 563 17.84 8.43 -0.88
N PRO A 564 16.69 9.12 -0.85
CA PRO A 564 16.27 9.94 0.30
C PRO A 564 15.79 9.09 1.49
N PHE A 565 16.19 7.82 1.53
CA PHE A 565 15.88 6.87 2.57
C PHE A 565 17.05 5.90 2.71
N MET A 566 17.16 5.26 3.87
CA MET A 566 18.16 4.21 4.08
C MET A 566 17.85 3.05 3.12
N TRP A 567 18.62 2.94 2.03
CA TRP A 567 18.56 1.84 1.08
C TRP A 567 18.87 0.54 1.78
#